data_AF-A0AAD5YJ77-F1
#
_entry.id   AF-A0AAD5YJ77-F1
#
_cell.length_a   1.000
_cell.length_b   1.000
_cell.length_c   1.000
_cell.angle_alpha   90.00
_cell.angle_beta   90.00
_cell.angle_gamma   90.00
#
_symmetry.space_group_name_H-M   'P 1'
#
loop_
_entity.id
_entity.type
_entity.pdbx_description
1 polymer ?
#
loop_
_entity_poly.entity_id
_entity_poly.type
_entity_poly.pdbx_seq_one_letter_code
_entity_poly.pdbx_strand_id
1 'polypeptide(L)'
;MLCPITPAATLRYKNKSLSPGNYVDDIQPGSLFKHVNRDTVPAPWLPCPHPEGSLYFIHKGAPSIVSDADLGVDGSQELINYWTGIACDKAKGLGIPLSDSTELYLRMDAGKCNYYFADHEYQIIFWLDPVAVDDLNLEACASSPSHLQSGLRELYWLHVEQFPAHPATKLSLGMDKLMEHYIYAKADTLTSNASVMPHSSDKYERLLSLLQTAQGLGTADSSSVKWFIAREWSQYYRTVFFNRLGEVGCRLDRGQLILETCDISETWWFYTISLIFFGIPKGYYNRLCAVWRDNLVDVRDWEPFLEYMLGDWKQSKYTGYALLTFNALVRPSYYKELNSLATIVSFACVISAVLTARKHDGLRNQTIDSAAQYLVESHKDSTGHQMQAIKLSIPRVMASWGITLTGLSIAAGLLTEALWTDPWSITAIIYVLAFLACSLYVTVAGVKGLCSFCRTNTEGYDMETKDCFV
;
A
#
# COMPACT_ATOMS: atom_id res chain seq x y z
N MET A 1 9.95 -2.22 33.02
CA MET A 1 9.60 -0.84 32.63
C MET A 1 8.31 -0.91 31.83
N LEU A 2 7.35 -0.01 32.08
CA LEU A 2 6.16 0.13 31.24
C LEU A 2 6.55 0.89 29.97
N CYS A 3 6.21 0.34 28.81
CA CYS A 3 6.53 0.91 27.50
C CYS A 3 5.24 1.14 26.71
N PRO A 4 4.92 2.38 26.32
CA PRO A 4 3.73 2.64 25.51
C PRO A 4 3.88 2.02 24.12
N ILE A 5 2.82 1.37 23.64
CA ILE A 5 2.74 0.82 22.27
C ILE A 5 1.36 1.08 21.68
N THR A 6 1.20 0.84 20.37
CA THR A 6 -0.11 0.87 19.69
C THR A 6 -0.66 -0.54 19.44
N PRO A 7 -1.98 -0.67 19.24
CA PRO A 7 -2.58 -1.89 18.70
C PRO A 7 -1.95 -2.36 17.36
N ALA A 8 -1.44 -1.44 16.55
CA ALA A 8 -0.75 -1.79 15.29
C ALA A 8 0.59 -2.52 15.51
N ALA A 9 1.21 -2.36 16.68
CA ALA A 9 2.49 -2.99 17.01
C ALA A 9 2.34 -4.41 17.61
N THR A 10 1.15 -5.02 17.57
CA THR A 10 0.96 -6.39 18.06
C THR A 10 1.67 -7.42 17.19
N LEU A 11 2.18 -8.50 17.81
CA LEU A 11 2.94 -9.54 17.10
C LEU A 11 2.04 -10.69 16.62
N ARG A 12 0.75 -10.40 16.47
CA ARG A 12 -0.29 -11.40 16.24
C ARG A 12 -0.06 -12.26 14.99
N TYR A 13 0.40 -11.63 13.91
CA TYR A 13 0.70 -12.29 12.63
C TYR A 13 2.16 -12.76 12.51
N LYS A 14 2.99 -12.66 13.56
CA LYS A 14 4.34 -13.24 13.53
C LYS A 14 4.26 -14.74 13.82
N ASN A 15 4.97 -15.53 13.01
CA ASN A 15 4.99 -16.99 13.11
C ASN A 15 5.42 -17.45 14.51
N LYS A 16 4.50 -18.09 15.24
CA LYS A 16 4.80 -18.88 16.43
C LYS A 16 4.96 -20.33 15.98
N SER A 17 6.20 -20.85 16.01
CA SER A 17 6.45 -22.26 15.70
C SER A 17 5.96 -23.14 16.85
N LEU A 18 5.15 -24.15 16.54
CA LEU A 18 4.81 -25.21 17.49
C LEU A 18 6.00 -26.14 17.65
N SER A 19 6.43 -26.37 18.89
CA SER A 19 7.48 -27.35 19.17
C SER A 19 6.93 -28.78 19.00
N PRO A 20 7.68 -29.72 18.36
CA PRO A 20 7.20 -31.09 18.11
C PRO A 20 6.86 -31.94 19.34
N GLY A 21 7.09 -31.45 20.56
CA GLY A 21 6.82 -32.18 21.80
C GLY A 21 5.41 -32.01 22.38
N ASN A 22 4.55 -31.19 21.76
CA ASN A 22 3.22 -30.85 22.29
C ASN A 22 2.08 -31.63 21.60
N TYR A 23 2.37 -32.75 20.94
CA TYR A 23 1.34 -33.59 20.35
C TYR A 23 0.64 -34.42 21.41
N VAL A 24 -0.68 -34.54 21.29
CA VAL A 24 -1.45 -35.51 22.05
C VAL A 24 -1.44 -36.80 21.24
N ASP A 25 -0.64 -37.77 21.66
CA ASP A 25 -0.43 -39.01 20.90
C ASP A 25 -1.59 -40.01 21.06
N ASP A 26 -2.35 -39.94 22.16
CA ASP A 26 -3.40 -40.90 22.50
C ASP A 26 -4.76 -40.24 22.79
N ILE A 27 -5.82 -40.74 22.15
CA ILE A 27 -7.21 -40.43 22.49
C ILE A 27 -7.73 -41.51 23.44
N GLN A 28 -7.95 -41.15 24.72
CA GLN A 28 -8.41 -42.12 25.71
C GLN A 28 -9.88 -42.56 25.43
N PRO A 29 -10.22 -43.85 25.53
CA PRO A 29 -11.59 -44.33 25.34
C PRO A 29 -12.58 -43.66 26.31
N GLY A 30 -13.72 -43.17 25.81
CA GLY A 30 -14.71 -42.46 26.63
C GLY A 30 -14.39 -40.98 26.90
N SER A 31 -13.32 -40.44 26.32
CA SER A 31 -13.03 -39.00 26.32
C SER A 31 -14.10 -38.25 25.55
N LEU A 32 -15.10 -37.71 26.24
CA LEU A 32 -16.12 -36.90 25.60
C LEU A 32 -15.63 -35.49 25.24
N PHE A 33 -14.35 -35.16 25.49
CA PHE A 33 -13.73 -33.83 25.35
C PHE A 33 -14.67 -32.69 25.77
N LYS A 34 -15.52 -32.96 26.78
CA LYS A 34 -16.74 -32.19 27.04
C LYS A 34 -16.45 -30.75 27.42
N HIS A 35 -15.27 -30.53 27.95
CA HIS A 35 -14.52 -29.30 27.84
C HIS A 35 -13.08 -29.79 27.68
N VAL A 36 -12.36 -29.41 26.62
CA VAL A 36 -10.89 -29.45 26.72
C VAL A 36 -10.60 -28.49 27.86
N ASN A 37 -10.41 -29.05 29.04
CA ASN A 37 -10.19 -28.31 30.25
C ASN A 37 -8.90 -27.53 30.00
N ARG A 38 -9.03 -26.23 29.76
CA ARG A 38 -7.92 -25.29 29.85
C ARG A 38 -7.58 -25.10 31.35
N ASP A 39 -7.45 -26.21 32.08
CA ASP A 39 -7.13 -26.27 33.52
C ASP A 39 -5.77 -25.63 33.85
N THR A 40 -4.99 -25.31 32.82
CA THR A 40 -3.73 -24.56 32.91
C THR A 40 -3.93 -23.05 32.99
N VAL A 41 -5.15 -22.51 32.84
CA VAL A 41 -5.41 -21.07 32.95
C VAL A 41 -6.04 -20.79 34.30
N PRO A 42 -5.31 -20.20 35.26
CA PRO A 42 -5.85 -19.96 36.59
C PRO A 42 -6.96 -18.91 36.53
N ALA A 43 -8.07 -19.17 37.23
CA ALA A 43 -9.05 -18.13 37.51
C ALA A 43 -8.32 -16.91 38.13
N PRO A 44 -8.67 -15.68 37.74
CA PRO A 44 -9.90 -15.23 37.07
C PRO A 44 -9.78 -14.96 35.54
N TRP A 45 -8.76 -15.51 34.87
CA TRP A 45 -8.56 -15.28 33.44
C TRP A 45 -9.50 -16.12 32.57
N LEU A 46 -10.07 -15.50 31.54
CA LEU A 46 -10.95 -16.13 30.56
C LEU A 46 -10.23 -16.28 29.23
N PRO A 47 -10.09 -17.51 28.71
CA PRO A 47 -9.40 -17.74 27.46
C PRO A 47 -10.35 -17.57 26.27
N CYS A 48 -10.07 -16.59 25.42
CA CYS A 48 -10.94 -16.15 24.33
C CYS A 48 -10.34 -16.54 22.96
N PRO A 49 -10.98 -17.47 22.21
CA PRO A 49 -10.55 -17.75 20.85
C PRO A 49 -10.95 -16.58 19.93
N HIS A 50 -9.96 -16.04 19.22
CA HIS A 50 -10.20 -15.06 18.17
C HIS A 50 -10.84 -15.74 16.94
N PRO A 51 -11.77 -15.09 16.20
CA PRO A 51 -12.36 -15.64 14.98
C PRO A 51 -11.35 -16.15 13.93
N GLU A 52 -10.23 -15.44 13.73
CA GLU A 52 -9.12 -15.86 12.86
C GLU A 52 -8.20 -16.97 13.47
N GLY A 53 -8.47 -17.45 14.69
CA GLY A 53 -7.84 -18.65 15.26
C GLY A 53 -6.79 -18.44 16.37
N SER A 54 -6.32 -17.23 16.63
CA SER A 54 -5.38 -16.97 17.74
C SER A 54 -6.06 -17.00 19.11
N LEU A 55 -5.34 -17.40 20.16
CA LEU A 55 -5.82 -17.34 21.54
C LEU A 55 -5.32 -16.09 22.25
N TYR A 56 -6.19 -15.47 23.03
CA TYR A 56 -5.86 -14.38 23.96
C TYR A 56 -6.68 -14.54 25.25
N PHE A 57 -6.39 -13.73 26.25
CA PHE A 57 -6.96 -13.86 27.59
C PHE A 57 -7.51 -12.53 28.09
N ILE A 58 -8.65 -12.60 28.78
CA ILE A 58 -9.31 -11.45 29.41
C ILE A 58 -9.45 -11.71 30.90
N HIS A 59 -9.01 -10.78 31.73
CA HIS A 59 -9.37 -10.71 33.15
C HIS A 59 -10.43 -9.63 33.33
N LYS A 60 -11.63 -10.03 33.75
CA LYS A 60 -12.73 -9.09 34.01
C LYS A 60 -12.42 -8.26 35.25
N GLY A 61 -12.58 -6.94 35.16
CA GLY A 61 -12.29 -6.00 36.24
C GLY A 61 -12.62 -4.56 35.86
N ALA A 62 -12.23 -3.63 36.73
CA ALA A 62 -12.32 -2.19 36.51
C ALA A 62 -10.93 -1.55 36.74
N PRO A 63 -10.08 -1.44 35.71
CA PRO A 63 -10.31 -1.79 34.30
C PRO A 63 -10.27 -3.29 34.02
N SER A 64 -10.82 -3.72 32.88
CA SER A 64 -10.63 -5.09 32.38
C SER A 64 -9.25 -5.22 31.73
N ILE A 65 -8.60 -6.38 31.86
CA ILE A 65 -7.23 -6.58 31.39
C ILE A 65 -7.23 -7.56 30.23
N VAL A 66 -6.54 -7.21 29.16
CA VAL A 66 -6.42 -8.01 27.93
C VAL A 66 -4.95 -8.35 27.69
N SER A 67 -4.65 -9.60 27.39
CA SER A 67 -3.29 -10.03 27.03
C SER A 67 -3.30 -11.16 26.00
N ASP A 68 -2.35 -11.12 25.07
CA ASP A 68 -2.06 -12.18 24.10
C ASP A 68 -0.83 -13.04 24.51
N ALA A 69 -0.35 -12.86 25.75
CA ALA A 69 0.69 -13.68 26.34
C ALA A 69 0.18 -15.11 26.60
N ASP A 70 1.07 -16.09 26.46
CA ASP A 70 0.75 -17.47 26.85
C ASP A 70 0.76 -17.58 28.38
N LEU A 71 -0.44 -17.57 28.97
CA LEU A 71 -0.63 -17.72 30.42
C LEU A 71 -0.40 -19.14 30.91
N GLY A 72 -0.22 -20.12 30.02
CA GLY A 72 0.15 -21.48 30.38
C GLY A 72 1.64 -21.64 30.76
N VAL A 73 2.45 -20.60 30.55
CA VAL A 73 3.86 -20.56 30.96
C VAL A 73 3.97 -20.05 32.39
N ASP A 74 4.69 -20.79 33.24
CA ASP A 74 4.93 -20.43 34.64
C ASP A 74 5.48 -19.01 34.78
N GLY A 75 4.89 -18.22 35.68
CA GLY A 75 5.29 -16.84 36.00
C GLY A 75 4.71 -15.74 35.10
N SER A 76 4.12 -16.07 33.93
CA SER A 76 3.50 -15.07 33.04
C SER A 76 2.36 -14.31 33.73
N GLN A 77 1.52 -15.02 34.49
CA GLN A 77 0.38 -14.42 35.20
C GLN A 77 0.83 -13.46 36.31
N GLU A 78 1.83 -13.84 37.11
CA GLU A 78 2.36 -13.04 38.20
C GLU A 78 2.96 -11.73 37.68
N LEU A 79 3.70 -11.81 36.57
CA LEU A 79 4.25 -10.64 35.88
C LEU A 79 3.15 -9.71 35.36
N ILE A 80 2.11 -10.25 34.71
CA ILE A 80 1.01 -9.42 34.21
C ILE A 80 0.28 -8.74 35.38
N ASN A 81 -0.04 -9.47 36.45
CA ASN A 81 -0.69 -8.90 37.63
C ASN A 81 0.17 -7.82 38.30
N TYR A 82 1.49 -8.03 38.37
CA TYR A 82 2.43 -7.04 38.88
C TYR A 82 2.42 -5.75 38.05
N TRP A 83 2.49 -5.85 36.71
CA TRP A 83 2.47 -4.69 35.83
C TRP A 83 1.11 -3.99 35.79
N THR A 84 0.00 -4.74 35.90
CA THR A 84 -1.34 -4.18 36.10
C THR A 84 -1.37 -3.30 37.35
N GLY A 85 -0.85 -3.78 38.48
CA GLY A 85 -0.79 -2.99 39.72
C GLY A 85 -0.05 -1.66 39.52
N ILE A 86 1.13 -1.71 38.89
CA ILE A 86 1.93 -0.52 38.59
C ILE A 86 1.16 0.46 37.68
N ALA A 87 0.51 -0.04 36.62
CA ALA A 87 -0.23 0.79 35.69
C ALA A 87 -1.43 1.46 36.37
N CYS A 88 -2.19 0.71 37.18
CA CYS A 88 -3.33 1.23 37.93
C CYS A 88 -2.92 2.26 38.98
N ASP A 89 -1.83 2.02 39.71
CA ASP A 89 -1.33 2.98 40.71
C ASP A 89 -0.81 4.26 40.06
N LYS A 90 -0.16 4.14 38.88
CA LYS A 90 0.24 5.29 38.08
C LYS A 90 -0.95 6.09 37.58
N ALA A 91 -1.98 5.43 37.06
CA ALA A 91 -3.21 6.11 36.62
C ALA A 91 -3.89 6.89 37.76
N LYS A 92 -3.96 6.27 38.96
CA LYS A 92 -4.44 6.95 40.19
C LYS A 92 -3.59 8.16 40.55
N GLY A 93 -2.26 8.03 40.49
CA GLY A 93 -1.33 9.13 40.75
C GLY A 93 -1.49 10.32 39.78
N LEU A 94 -1.92 10.06 38.55
CA LEU A 94 -2.23 11.07 37.54
C LEU A 94 -3.68 11.61 37.63
N GLY A 95 -4.52 11.05 38.50
CA GLY A 95 -5.92 11.42 38.63
C GLY A 95 -6.79 10.97 37.45
N ILE A 96 -6.35 9.96 36.69
CA ILE A 96 -7.10 9.42 35.54
C ILE A 96 -8.11 8.38 36.06
N PRO A 97 -9.43 8.59 35.89
CA PRO A 97 -10.43 7.65 36.36
C PRO A 97 -10.43 6.41 35.46
N LEU A 98 -10.07 5.25 36.02
CA LEU A 98 -10.24 3.96 35.36
C LEU A 98 -11.62 3.40 35.72
N SER A 99 -12.48 3.21 34.72
CA SER A 99 -13.85 2.71 34.90
C SER A 99 -14.01 1.33 34.25
N ASP A 100 -15.18 0.69 34.37
CA ASP A 100 -15.44 -0.55 33.61
C ASP A 100 -15.61 -0.33 32.10
N SER A 101 -15.59 0.92 31.61
CA SER A 101 -15.47 1.22 30.16
C SER A 101 -14.03 1.16 29.67
N THR A 102 -13.06 1.06 30.58
CA THR A 102 -11.64 1.09 30.25
C THR A 102 -11.06 -0.33 30.23
N GLU A 103 -10.32 -0.64 29.18
CA GLU A 103 -9.53 -1.86 29.06
C GLU A 103 -8.02 -1.55 29.03
N LEU A 104 -7.24 -2.33 29.76
CA LEU A 104 -5.78 -2.27 29.78
C LEU A 104 -5.22 -3.45 28.99
N TYR A 105 -4.51 -3.18 27.91
CA TYR A 105 -3.75 -4.19 27.20
C TYR A 105 -2.34 -4.29 27.75
N LEU A 106 -1.86 -5.51 28.02
CA LEU A 106 -0.49 -5.79 28.46
C LEU A 106 0.16 -6.90 27.64
N ARG A 107 1.41 -6.66 27.23
CA ARG A 107 2.25 -7.65 26.57
C ARG A 107 3.68 -7.64 27.10
N MET A 108 4.17 -8.81 27.47
CA MET A 108 5.55 -8.99 27.92
C MET A 108 6.50 -9.15 26.73
N ASP A 109 7.61 -8.40 26.73
CA ASP A 109 8.65 -8.52 25.71
C ASP A 109 10.04 -8.25 26.32
N ALA A 110 10.92 -9.26 26.33
CA ALA A 110 12.33 -9.16 26.75
C ALA A 110 12.59 -8.33 28.03
N GLY A 111 11.76 -8.52 29.07
CA GLY A 111 11.89 -7.81 30.37
C GLY A 111 11.22 -6.43 30.43
N LYS A 112 10.56 -6.00 29.36
CA LYS A 112 9.69 -4.81 29.30
C LYS A 112 8.22 -5.24 29.25
N CYS A 113 7.33 -4.37 29.72
CA CYS A 113 5.90 -4.56 29.66
C CYS A 113 5.31 -3.48 28.76
N ASN A 114 4.85 -3.90 27.59
CA ASN A 114 4.23 -3.03 26.62
C ASN A 114 2.75 -2.84 26.97
N TYR A 115 2.26 -1.59 26.92
CA TYR A 115 0.89 -1.28 27.34
C TYR A 115 0.21 -0.19 26.51
N TYR A 116 -1.11 -0.19 26.55
CA TYR A 116 -1.99 0.93 26.21
C TYR A 116 -3.35 0.74 26.89
N PHE A 117 -4.13 1.82 26.98
CA PHE A 117 -5.51 1.78 27.46
C PHE A 117 -6.48 2.03 26.31
N ALA A 118 -7.60 1.32 26.30
CA ALA A 118 -8.72 1.51 25.39
C ALA A 118 -9.94 1.97 26.18
N ASP A 119 -10.57 3.07 25.75
CA ASP A 119 -11.81 3.58 26.34
C ASP A 119 -12.98 3.28 25.39
N HIS A 120 -13.92 2.43 25.83
CA HIS A 120 -15.09 2.07 25.05
C HIS A 120 -16.19 3.15 24.98
N GLU A 121 -16.20 4.10 25.92
CA GLU A 121 -17.16 5.20 25.94
C GLU A 121 -16.80 6.26 24.91
N TYR A 122 -15.52 6.66 24.89
CA TYR A 122 -15.01 7.65 23.94
C TYR A 122 -14.46 7.04 22.65
N GLN A 123 -14.30 5.71 22.59
CA GLN A 123 -13.79 4.95 21.45
C GLN A 123 -12.38 5.38 21.02
N ILE A 124 -11.48 5.59 21.99
CA ILE A 124 -10.11 6.06 21.75
C ILE A 124 -9.08 5.22 22.51
N ILE A 125 -7.84 5.23 22.01
CA ILE A 125 -6.67 4.72 22.73
C ILE A 125 -5.95 5.87 23.44
N PHE A 126 -5.43 5.60 24.64
CA PHE A 126 -4.59 6.54 25.39
C PHE A 126 -3.49 5.83 26.19
N TRP A 127 -2.54 6.62 26.69
CA TRP A 127 -1.39 6.18 27.48
C TRP A 127 -1.25 7.01 28.75
N LEU A 128 -0.48 6.50 29.73
CA LEU A 128 -0.18 7.23 30.97
C LEU A 128 1.14 8.00 30.89
N ASP A 129 1.95 7.70 29.87
CA ASP A 129 3.20 8.38 29.57
C ASP A 129 3.00 9.32 28.38
N PRO A 130 3.74 10.45 28.32
CA PRO A 130 3.82 11.23 27.11
C PRO A 130 4.43 10.36 26.00
N VAL A 131 3.72 10.24 24.87
CA VAL A 131 4.18 9.53 23.68
C VAL A 131 4.22 10.53 22.54
N ALA A 132 5.33 10.59 21.80
CA ALA A 132 5.36 11.38 20.58
C ALA A 132 4.43 10.73 19.56
N VAL A 133 3.70 11.56 18.80
CA VAL A 133 2.92 11.11 17.62
C VAL A 133 3.81 10.30 16.67
N ASP A 134 5.09 10.67 16.68
CA ASP A 134 6.15 10.07 15.92
C ASP A 134 6.38 8.59 16.24
N ASP A 135 6.54 8.31 17.53
CA ASP A 135 6.70 6.95 18.05
C ASP A 135 5.47 6.05 17.83
N LEU A 136 4.31 6.65 17.53
CA LEU A 136 3.06 5.94 17.24
C LEU A 136 2.92 5.56 15.75
N ASN A 137 3.89 5.93 14.89
CA ASN A 137 3.79 5.87 13.42
C ASN A 137 2.56 6.64 12.87
N LEU A 138 2.14 7.70 13.56
CA LEU A 138 1.07 8.60 13.10
C LEU A 138 1.65 9.85 12.37
N GLU A 139 2.96 9.83 12.11
CA GLU A 139 3.90 10.95 11.87
C GLU A 139 3.49 12.01 10.85
N ALA A 140 2.74 11.70 9.79
CA ALA A 140 2.76 12.59 8.63
C ALA A 140 1.58 13.55 8.50
N CYS A 141 0.50 13.39 9.27
CA CYS A 141 -0.79 14.00 8.88
C CYS A 141 -1.55 14.75 9.99
N ALA A 142 -1.26 14.54 11.28
CA ALA A 142 -2.08 15.11 12.36
C ALA A 142 -1.90 16.64 12.52
N SER A 143 -2.67 17.40 11.75
CA SER A 143 -2.67 18.88 11.73
C SER A 143 -3.43 19.55 12.87
N SER A 144 -4.28 18.81 13.59
CA SER A 144 -5.18 19.34 14.61
C SER A 144 -5.53 18.27 15.66
N PRO A 145 -6.00 18.64 16.86
CA PRO A 145 -6.45 17.68 17.88
C PRO A 145 -7.63 16.81 17.41
N SER A 146 -8.56 17.38 16.65
CA SER A 146 -9.69 16.64 16.06
C SER A 146 -9.22 15.63 15.01
N HIS A 147 -8.20 15.99 14.22
CA HIS A 147 -7.60 15.08 13.28
C HIS A 147 -6.88 13.92 13.98
N LEU A 148 -6.09 14.22 15.02
CA LEU A 148 -5.43 13.19 15.83
C LEU A 148 -6.44 12.24 16.47
N GLN A 149 -7.59 12.75 16.92
CA GLN A 149 -8.67 11.93 17.46
C GLN A 149 -9.14 10.86 16.47
N SER A 150 -9.21 11.16 15.18
CA SER A 150 -9.57 10.18 14.14
C SER A 150 -8.54 9.03 14.06
N GLY A 151 -7.25 9.32 14.17
CA GLY A 151 -6.20 8.30 14.22
C GLY A 151 -6.27 7.45 15.50
N LEU A 152 -6.55 8.08 16.66
CA LEU A 152 -6.76 7.35 17.91
C LEU A 152 -8.00 6.45 17.88
N ARG A 153 -9.04 6.84 17.14
CA ARG A 153 -10.23 6.01 16.88
C ARG A 153 -9.91 4.84 15.96
N GLU A 154 -9.10 5.02 14.91
CA GLU A 154 -8.61 3.90 14.08
C GLU A 154 -7.91 2.86 14.97
N LEU A 155 -7.01 3.30 15.85
CA LEU A 155 -6.31 2.41 16.78
C LEU A 155 -7.27 1.71 17.75
N TYR A 156 -8.31 2.41 18.23
CA TYR A 156 -9.33 1.81 19.10
C TYR A 156 -10.07 0.67 18.39
N TRP A 157 -10.52 0.90 17.15
CA TRP A 157 -11.20 -0.13 16.38
C TRP A 157 -10.27 -1.28 16.01
N LEU A 158 -8.98 -1.02 15.81
CA LEU A 158 -7.97 -2.06 15.65
C LEU A 158 -7.80 -2.90 16.93
N HIS A 159 -7.90 -2.30 18.11
CA HIS A 159 -7.94 -3.05 19.37
C HIS A 159 -9.18 -3.95 19.45
N VAL A 160 -10.37 -3.44 19.10
CA VAL A 160 -11.60 -4.24 19.08
C VAL A 160 -11.54 -5.36 18.03
N GLU A 161 -10.93 -5.09 16.88
CA GLU A 161 -10.66 -6.12 15.86
C GLU A 161 -9.74 -7.21 16.43
N GLN A 162 -8.72 -6.84 17.19
CA GLN A 162 -7.77 -7.81 17.75
C GLN A 162 -8.32 -8.62 18.93
N PHE A 163 -9.28 -8.08 19.69
CA PHE A 163 -9.77 -8.68 20.93
C PHE A 163 -11.32 -8.74 21.03
N PRO A 164 -12.04 -9.20 20.00
CA PRO A 164 -13.48 -8.96 19.81
C PRO A 164 -14.42 -9.56 20.87
N ALA A 165 -13.96 -10.50 21.69
CA ALA A 165 -14.72 -11.12 22.79
C ALA A 165 -14.88 -10.21 24.04
N HIS A 166 -15.01 -8.90 23.84
CA HIS A 166 -15.29 -7.95 24.91
C HIS A 166 -16.65 -8.27 25.59
N PRO A 167 -16.73 -8.14 26.93
CA PRO A 167 -18.01 -8.23 27.62
C PRO A 167 -18.97 -7.14 27.11
N ALA A 168 -20.16 -7.55 26.68
CA ALA A 168 -21.11 -6.74 25.90
C ALA A 168 -21.64 -5.46 26.58
N THR A 169 -21.33 -5.23 27.86
CA THR A 169 -22.04 -4.25 28.69
C THR A 169 -21.76 -2.78 28.36
N LYS A 170 -20.72 -2.43 27.58
CA LYS A 170 -20.42 -1.02 27.24
C LYS A 170 -19.90 -0.78 25.81
N LEU A 171 -19.64 -1.81 25.01
CA LEU A 171 -19.14 -1.66 23.63
C LEU A 171 -20.30 -1.34 22.68
N SER A 172 -20.38 -0.09 22.20
CA SER A 172 -21.30 0.29 21.12
C SER A 172 -20.66 0.06 19.76
N LEU A 173 -21.18 -0.90 18.98
CA LEU A 173 -20.68 -1.22 17.64
C LEU A 173 -21.11 -0.21 16.57
N GLY A 174 -22.15 0.60 16.83
CA GLY A 174 -22.61 1.62 15.89
C GLY A 174 -23.01 1.09 14.51
N MET A 175 -23.57 -0.12 14.44
CA MET A 175 -23.82 -0.83 13.19
C MET A 175 -24.67 -0.02 12.19
N ASP A 176 -25.69 0.70 12.67
CA ASP A 176 -26.53 1.54 11.82
C ASP A 176 -25.75 2.68 11.16
N LYS A 177 -24.82 3.31 11.91
CA LYS A 177 -23.94 4.37 11.38
C LYS A 177 -22.96 3.82 10.35
N LEU A 178 -22.48 2.59 10.55
CA LEU A 178 -21.61 1.94 9.56
C LEU A 178 -22.38 1.64 8.26
N MET A 179 -23.63 1.19 8.36
CA MET A 179 -24.49 0.99 7.19
C MET A 179 -24.78 2.30 6.45
N GLU A 180 -25.07 3.38 7.18
CA GLU A 180 -25.24 4.73 6.60
C GLU A 180 -23.97 5.16 5.84
N HIS A 181 -22.80 4.96 6.44
CA HIS A 181 -21.53 5.25 5.78
C HIS A 181 -21.35 4.44 4.50
N TYR A 182 -21.75 3.16 4.47
CA TYR A 182 -21.63 2.33 3.27
C TYR A 182 -22.61 2.71 2.17
N ILE A 183 -23.80 3.19 2.53
CA ILE A 183 -24.72 3.78 1.55
C ILE A 183 -24.08 5.02 0.92
N TYR A 184 -23.50 5.91 1.73
CA TYR A 184 -22.78 7.09 1.24
C TYR A 184 -21.59 6.70 0.36
N ALA A 185 -20.72 5.81 0.82
CA ALA A 185 -19.52 5.40 0.09
C ALA A 185 -19.85 4.72 -1.24
N LYS A 186 -20.91 3.91 -1.27
CA LYS A 186 -21.45 3.34 -2.51
C LYS A 186 -21.96 4.43 -3.45
N ALA A 187 -22.71 5.41 -2.95
CA ALA A 187 -23.23 6.50 -3.76
C ALA A 187 -22.08 7.34 -4.34
N ASP A 188 -21.13 7.75 -3.52
CA ASP A 188 -19.96 8.55 -3.93
C ASP A 188 -19.12 7.84 -4.99
N THR A 189 -18.86 6.54 -4.83
CA THR A 189 -18.11 5.75 -5.83
C THR A 189 -18.87 5.52 -7.14
N LEU A 190 -20.21 5.57 -7.12
CA LEU A 190 -21.04 5.48 -8.34
C LEU A 190 -21.16 6.83 -9.06
N THR A 191 -21.15 7.94 -8.32
CA THR A 191 -21.36 9.28 -8.89
C THR A 191 -20.06 10.02 -9.16
N SER A 192 -18.94 9.62 -8.55
CA SER A 192 -17.63 10.26 -8.67
C SER A 192 -16.53 9.26 -9.03
N ASN A 193 -15.89 9.49 -10.18
CA ASN A 193 -14.71 8.71 -10.60
C ASN A 193 -13.48 8.96 -9.72
N ALA A 194 -13.47 10.07 -8.99
CA ALA A 194 -12.36 10.49 -8.15
C ALA A 194 -12.63 10.33 -6.65
N SER A 195 -13.61 9.50 -6.29
CA SER A 195 -13.95 9.17 -4.91
C SER A 195 -12.71 8.77 -4.09
N VAL A 196 -12.62 9.32 -2.88
CA VAL A 196 -11.59 9.01 -1.89
C VAL A 196 -11.88 7.72 -1.10
N MET A 197 -13.06 7.12 -1.30
CA MET A 197 -13.46 5.88 -0.62
C MET A 197 -12.58 4.71 -1.07
N PRO A 198 -12.08 3.85 -0.17
CA PRO A 198 -11.07 2.83 -0.48
C PRO A 198 -11.55 1.65 -1.33
N HIS A 199 -12.86 1.44 -1.45
CA HIS A 199 -13.43 0.26 -2.11
C HIS A 199 -14.32 0.64 -3.30
N SER A 200 -14.59 -0.34 -4.16
CA SER A 200 -15.54 -0.16 -5.27
C SER A 200 -16.99 -0.22 -4.78
N SER A 201 -17.90 0.35 -5.57
CA SER A 201 -19.36 0.29 -5.34
C SER A 201 -19.86 -1.14 -5.10
N ASP A 202 -19.37 -2.10 -5.89
CA ASP A 202 -19.74 -3.52 -5.80
C ASP A 202 -19.29 -4.15 -4.48
N LYS A 203 -18.11 -3.75 -3.98
CA LYS A 203 -17.61 -4.24 -2.69
C LYS A 203 -18.43 -3.65 -1.55
N TYR A 204 -18.76 -2.35 -1.58
CA TYR A 204 -19.64 -1.74 -0.58
C TYR A 204 -21.04 -2.37 -0.56
N GLU A 205 -21.60 -2.73 -1.72
CA GLU A 205 -22.88 -3.45 -1.78
C GLU A 205 -22.83 -4.80 -1.08
N ARG A 206 -21.75 -5.56 -1.29
CA ARG A 206 -21.55 -6.86 -0.62
C ARG A 206 -21.32 -6.71 0.89
N LEU A 207 -20.58 -5.68 1.30
CA LEU A 207 -20.35 -5.41 2.71
C LEU A 207 -21.65 -4.98 3.42
N LEU A 208 -22.47 -4.16 2.75
CA LEU A 208 -23.78 -3.75 3.26
C LEU A 208 -24.73 -4.95 3.43
N SER A 209 -24.76 -5.88 2.47
CA SER A 209 -25.60 -7.08 2.59
C SER A 209 -25.15 -8.02 3.72
N LEU A 210 -23.84 -8.10 3.99
CA LEU A 210 -23.31 -8.82 5.15
C LEU A 210 -23.76 -8.20 6.47
N LEU A 211 -23.73 -6.86 6.59
CA LEU A 211 -24.24 -6.16 7.77
C LEU A 211 -25.74 -6.41 7.95
N GLN A 212 -26.55 -6.25 6.90
CA GLN A 212 -28.00 -6.53 6.96
C GLN A 212 -28.29 -7.97 7.40
N THR A 213 -27.50 -8.94 6.93
CA THR A 213 -27.61 -10.35 7.33
C THR A 213 -27.28 -10.53 8.82
N ALA A 214 -26.18 -9.94 9.30
CA ALA A 214 -25.79 -10.03 10.70
C ALA A 214 -26.83 -9.40 11.64
N GLN A 215 -27.46 -8.28 11.21
CA GLN A 215 -28.55 -7.62 11.93
C GLN A 215 -29.80 -8.51 11.96
N GLY A 216 -30.20 -9.07 10.83
CA GLY A 216 -31.38 -9.96 10.73
C GLY A 216 -31.25 -11.25 11.56
N LEU A 217 -30.03 -11.76 11.73
CA LEU A 217 -29.75 -12.92 12.57
C LEU A 217 -29.67 -12.61 14.07
N GLY A 218 -29.66 -11.34 14.48
CA GLY A 218 -29.49 -10.95 15.89
C GLY A 218 -28.12 -11.34 16.46
N THR A 219 -27.10 -11.45 15.62
CA THR A 219 -25.76 -11.97 16.00
C THR A 219 -24.78 -10.87 16.39
N ALA A 220 -25.25 -9.67 16.74
CA ALA A 220 -24.40 -8.53 17.08
C ALA A 220 -23.41 -8.81 18.23
N ASP A 221 -23.77 -9.68 19.17
CA ASP A 221 -22.91 -10.06 20.29
C ASP A 221 -21.82 -11.08 19.95
N SER A 222 -21.90 -11.71 18.77
CA SER A 222 -20.91 -12.66 18.27
C SER A 222 -19.54 -11.99 18.12
N SER A 223 -18.49 -12.63 18.65
CA SER A 223 -17.11 -12.18 18.45
C SER A 223 -16.74 -12.05 16.96
N SER A 224 -17.30 -12.88 16.08
CA SER A 224 -17.05 -12.80 14.64
C SER A 224 -17.68 -11.55 14.01
N VAL A 225 -18.87 -11.16 14.47
CA VAL A 225 -19.55 -9.95 13.98
C VAL A 225 -18.87 -8.70 14.53
N LYS A 226 -18.47 -8.71 15.81
CA LYS A 226 -17.67 -7.65 16.44
C LYS A 226 -16.35 -7.44 15.71
N TRP A 227 -15.63 -8.52 15.41
CA TRP A 227 -14.40 -8.47 14.62
C TRP A 227 -14.61 -7.82 13.26
N PHE A 228 -15.65 -8.25 12.53
CA PHE A 228 -15.95 -7.69 11.22
C PHE A 228 -16.28 -6.19 11.30
N ILE A 229 -17.20 -5.79 12.17
CA ILE A 229 -17.59 -4.39 12.33
C ILE A 229 -16.40 -3.53 12.78
N ALA A 230 -15.56 -4.03 13.68
CA ALA A 230 -14.38 -3.32 14.14
C ALA A 230 -13.34 -3.13 13.02
N ARG A 231 -13.11 -4.17 12.20
CA ARG A 231 -12.24 -4.08 11.03
C ARG A 231 -12.73 -3.02 10.06
N GLU A 232 -14.02 -3.01 9.77
CA GLU A 232 -14.65 -2.03 8.88
C GLU A 232 -14.57 -0.59 9.42
N TRP A 233 -14.81 -0.39 10.72
CA TRP A 233 -14.62 0.92 11.36
C TRP A 233 -13.16 1.38 11.36
N SER A 234 -12.21 0.47 11.58
CA SER A 234 -10.78 0.78 11.48
C SER A 234 -10.45 1.31 10.08
N GLN A 235 -10.92 0.64 9.02
CA GLN A 235 -10.74 1.11 7.63
C GLN A 235 -11.40 2.48 7.37
N TYR A 236 -12.58 2.73 7.95
CA TYR A 236 -13.24 4.03 7.85
C TYR A 236 -12.41 5.15 8.49
N TYR A 237 -12.02 4.99 9.76
CA TYR A 237 -11.27 6.02 10.47
C TYR A 237 -9.86 6.23 9.89
N ARG A 238 -9.26 5.16 9.35
CA ARG A 238 -8.05 5.26 8.52
C ARG A 238 -8.27 6.17 7.31
N THR A 239 -9.37 5.99 6.59
CA THR A 239 -9.74 6.82 5.43
C THR A 239 -9.99 8.28 5.85
N VAL A 240 -10.67 8.49 6.98
CA VAL A 240 -10.91 9.82 7.56
C VAL A 240 -9.59 10.52 7.90
N PHE A 241 -8.66 9.81 8.53
CA PHE A 241 -7.35 10.33 8.92
C PHE A 241 -6.51 10.67 7.69
N PHE A 242 -6.26 9.71 6.79
CA PHE A 242 -5.38 9.96 5.64
C PHE A 242 -5.91 10.99 4.64
N ASN A 243 -7.23 11.10 4.48
CA ASN A 243 -7.84 12.12 3.60
C ASN A 243 -8.25 13.38 4.36
N ARG A 244 -7.98 13.46 5.67
CA ARG A 244 -8.33 14.60 6.54
C ARG A 244 -9.82 14.98 6.46
N LEU A 245 -10.72 14.00 6.37
CA LEU A 245 -12.14 14.25 6.19
C LEU A 245 -12.71 15.03 7.38
N GLY A 246 -13.38 16.15 7.12
CA GLY A 246 -13.92 17.05 8.14
C GLY A 246 -12.93 18.08 8.69
N GLU A 247 -11.70 18.12 8.18
CA GLU A 247 -10.66 19.10 8.56
C GLU A 247 -10.45 20.17 7.47
N VAL A 248 -9.79 21.27 7.86
CA VAL A 248 -9.33 22.28 6.89
C VAL A 248 -8.20 21.72 6.04
N GLY A 249 -8.35 21.75 4.72
CA GLY A 249 -7.41 21.11 3.78
C GLY A 249 -7.67 19.62 3.58
N CYS A 250 -8.94 19.19 3.68
CA CYS A 250 -9.35 17.83 3.36
C CYS A 250 -9.15 17.48 1.88
N ARG A 251 -8.85 16.20 1.61
CA ARG A 251 -8.85 15.65 0.25
C ARG A 251 -10.28 15.36 -0.16
N LEU A 252 -10.79 16.11 -1.12
CA LEU A 252 -12.12 15.88 -1.70
C LEU A 252 -12.06 15.02 -2.95
N ASP A 253 -10.94 15.10 -3.67
CA ASP A 253 -10.64 14.33 -4.87
C ASP A 253 -9.41 13.47 -4.61
N ARG A 254 -9.45 12.18 -4.95
CA ARG A 254 -8.30 11.27 -4.75
C ARG A 254 -7.00 11.81 -5.36
N GLY A 255 -7.10 12.57 -6.44
CA GLY A 255 -5.95 13.14 -7.12
C GLY A 255 -5.42 14.43 -6.53
N GLN A 256 -6.09 15.03 -5.57
CA GLN A 256 -5.66 16.24 -4.90
C GLN A 256 -4.49 15.96 -3.95
N LEU A 257 -3.43 16.74 -4.13
CA LEU A 257 -2.30 16.79 -3.19
C LEU A 257 -2.68 17.64 -1.99
N ILE A 258 -2.48 17.10 -0.79
CA ILE A 258 -2.68 17.80 0.48
C ILE A 258 -1.35 18.28 1.04
N LEU A 259 -0.32 17.44 0.95
CA LEU A 259 1.00 17.80 1.44
C LEU A 259 1.66 18.63 0.34
N GLU A 260 2.27 19.75 0.72
CA GLU A 260 3.29 20.38 -0.10
C GLU A 260 4.50 19.43 -0.13
N THR A 261 4.38 18.32 -0.86
CA THR A 261 5.57 17.55 -1.21
C THR A 261 6.41 18.50 -2.06
N CYS A 262 7.62 18.83 -1.60
CA CYS A 262 8.58 19.55 -2.44
C CYS A 262 8.59 18.85 -3.79
N ASP A 263 8.11 19.50 -4.84
CA ASP A 263 8.37 19.09 -6.21
C ASP A 263 9.88 18.93 -6.30
N ILE A 264 10.36 17.68 -6.25
CA ILE A 264 11.78 17.41 -6.45
C ILE A 264 12.03 17.84 -7.88
N SER A 265 12.59 19.03 -8.04
CA SER A 265 12.86 19.62 -9.35
C SER A 265 13.58 18.58 -10.18
N GLU A 266 13.08 18.32 -11.40
CA GLU A 266 13.71 17.37 -12.31
C GLU A 266 15.20 17.70 -12.38
N THR A 267 16.05 16.74 -12.01
CA THR A 267 17.48 16.99 -12.00
C THR A 267 17.97 17.13 -13.44
N TRP A 268 18.99 17.97 -13.66
CA TRP A 268 19.52 18.21 -15.00
C TRP A 268 19.99 16.92 -15.69
N TRP A 269 20.55 15.97 -14.94
CA TRP A 269 21.00 14.68 -15.47
C TRP A 269 19.82 13.79 -15.87
N PHE A 270 18.70 13.82 -15.12
CA PHE A 270 17.49 13.08 -15.49
C PHE A 270 16.90 13.60 -16.80
N TYR A 271 16.94 14.92 -17.01
CA TYR A 271 16.54 15.52 -18.28
C TYR A 271 17.43 15.04 -19.45
N THR A 272 18.76 15.04 -19.27
CA THR A 272 19.70 14.55 -20.29
C THR A 272 19.49 13.06 -20.62
N ILE A 273 19.36 12.21 -19.60
CA ILE A 273 19.10 10.77 -19.81
C ILE A 273 17.75 10.57 -20.50
N SER A 274 16.72 11.29 -20.08
CA SER A 274 15.41 11.23 -20.71
C SER A 274 15.47 11.62 -22.19
N LEU A 275 16.28 12.62 -22.56
CA LEU A 275 16.48 13.00 -23.97
C LEU A 275 17.13 11.87 -24.78
N ILE A 276 18.20 11.26 -24.26
CA ILE A 276 18.89 10.12 -24.90
C ILE A 276 17.96 8.90 -25.00
N PHE A 277 17.03 8.76 -24.05
CA PHE A 277 16.08 7.65 -23.96
C PHE A 277 14.70 7.99 -24.57
N PHE A 278 14.66 8.90 -25.55
CA PHE A 278 13.45 9.26 -26.31
C PHE A 278 12.26 9.75 -25.47
N GLY A 279 12.53 10.32 -24.29
CA GLY A 279 11.52 10.79 -23.34
C GLY A 279 10.79 9.68 -22.58
N ILE A 280 11.15 8.41 -22.79
CA ILE A 280 10.48 7.26 -22.16
C ILE A 280 10.59 7.30 -20.62
N PRO A 281 11.77 7.57 -20.01
CA PRO A 281 11.89 7.63 -18.55
C PRO A 281 11.00 8.70 -17.93
N LYS A 282 10.84 9.84 -18.60
CA LYS A 282 9.94 10.93 -18.17
C LYS A 282 8.47 10.48 -18.16
N GLY A 283 8.05 9.70 -19.15
CA GLY A 283 6.71 9.11 -19.16
C GLY A 283 6.46 8.15 -17.99
N TYR A 284 7.44 7.31 -17.67
CA TYR A 284 7.39 6.43 -16.50
C TYR A 284 7.40 7.21 -15.19
N TYR A 285 8.20 8.27 -15.09
CA TYR A 285 8.27 9.15 -13.91
C TYR A 285 6.92 9.80 -13.61
N ASN A 286 6.28 10.41 -14.62
CA ASN A 286 4.98 11.06 -14.43
C ASN A 286 3.91 10.07 -13.97
N ARG A 287 3.89 8.85 -14.51
CA ARG A 287 2.96 7.79 -14.07
C ARG A 287 3.25 7.34 -12.65
N LEU A 288 4.52 7.18 -12.30
CA LEU A 288 4.94 6.78 -10.97
C LEU A 288 4.56 7.84 -9.93
N CYS A 289 4.76 9.13 -10.22
CA CYS A 289 4.31 10.23 -9.38
C CYS A 289 2.78 10.36 -9.33
N ALA A 290 2.05 10.00 -10.39
CA ALA A 290 0.59 10.00 -10.37
C ALA A 290 0.02 8.90 -9.45
N VAL A 291 0.73 7.77 -9.32
CA VAL A 291 0.34 6.68 -8.42
C VAL A 291 0.80 6.94 -6.98
N TRP A 292 1.95 7.60 -6.82
CA TRP A 292 2.51 7.99 -5.53
C TRP A 292 2.13 9.42 -5.16
N ARG A 293 0.98 9.61 -4.49
CA ARG A 293 0.49 10.94 -4.06
C ARG A 293 0.47 11.02 -2.53
N ASP A 294 1.09 12.06 -1.97
CA ASP A 294 1.16 12.30 -0.51
C ASP A 294 1.66 11.10 0.31
N ASN A 295 2.63 10.35 -0.20
CA ASN A 295 3.13 9.10 0.40
C ASN A 295 2.08 7.98 0.55
N LEU A 296 1.00 8.06 -0.21
CA LEU A 296 -0.07 7.06 -0.26
C LEU A 296 -0.11 6.39 -1.64
N VAL A 297 -0.49 5.11 -1.62
CA VAL A 297 -0.70 4.29 -2.82
C VAL A 297 -2.12 3.76 -2.79
N ASP A 298 -2.92 4.15 -3.77
CA ASP A 298 -4.23 3.55 -3.99
C ASP A 298 -4.10 2.34 -4.92
N VAL A 299 -4.77 1.24 -4.58
CA VAL A 299 -4.82 0.00 -5.38
C VAL A 299 -5.32 0.28 -6.78
N ARG A 300 -6.33 1.15 -6.91
CA ARG A 300 -6.99 1.46 -8.18
C ARG A 300 -6.07 2.21 -9.13
N ASP A 301 -5.05 2.88 -8.63
CA ASP A 301 -4.05 3.56 -9.44
C ASP A 301 -2.83 2.65 -9.67
N TRP A 302 -2.48 1.84 -8.68
CA TRP A 302 -1.36 0.90 -8.72
C TRP A 302 -1.58 -0.28 -9.68
N GLU A 303 -2.76 -0.91 -9.66
CA GLU A 303 -3.07 -2.05 -10.52
C GLU A 303 -2.96 -1.69 -12.02
N PRO A 304 -3.60 -0.62 -12.54
CA PRO A 304 -3.43 -0.23 -13.94
C PRO A 304 -1.99 0.14 -14.29
N PHE A 305 -1.24 0.73 -13.36
CA PHE A 305 0.17 1.03 -13.56
C PHE A 305 1.01 -0.24 -13.69
N LEU A 306 0.80 -1.22 -12.81
CA LEU A 306 1.43 -2.54 -12.90
C LEU A 306 1.10 -3.24 -14.23
N GLU A 307 -0.17 -3.26 -14.62
CA GLU A 307 -0.60 -3.85 -15.89
C GLU A 307 0.07 -3.19 -17.09
N TYR A 308 0.16 -1.86 -17.08
CA TYR A 308 0.88 -1.09 -18.10
C TYR A 308 2.35 -1.51 -18.17
N MET A 309 3.07 -1.55 -17.05
CA MET A 309 4.49 -1.92 -17.02
C MET A 309 4.71 -3.36 -17.52
N LEU A 310 3.91 -4.31 -17.03
CA LEU A 310 4.01 -5.71 -17.44
C LEU A 310 3.71 -5.88 -18.94
N GLY A 311 2.71 -5.16 -19.45
CA GLY A 311 2.38 -5.12 -20.88
C GLY A 311 3.53 -4.55 -21.72
N ASP A 312 4.11 -3.43 -21.29
CA ASP A 312 5.19 -2.74 -21.98
C ASP A 312 6.48 -3.58 -22.03
N TRP A 313 6.83 -4.26 -20.93
CA TRP A 313 7.98 -5.19 -20.91
C TRP A 313 7.73 -6.42 -21.77
N LYS A 314 6.51 -6.97 -21.75
CA LYS A 314 6.13 -8.08 -22.62
C LYS A 314 6.25 -7.70 -24.10
N GLN A 315 5.78 -6.51 -24.49
CA GLN A 315 5.90 -6.00 -25.85
C GLN A 315 7.36 -5.73 -26.24
N SER A 316 8.15 -5.14 -25.34
CA SER A 316 9.57 -4.88 -25.55
C SER A 316 10.35 -6.18 -25.79
N LYS A 317 10.06 -7.23 -25.02
CA LYS A 317 10.64 -8.57 -25.20
C LYS A 317 10.35 -9.15 -26.60
N TYR A 318 9.09 -9.10 -27.06
CA TYR A 318 8.74 -9.61 -28.39
C TYR A 318 9.39 -8.78 -29.50
N THR A 319 9.46 -7.46 -29.32
CA THR A 319 10.17 -6.56 -30.24
C THR A 319 11.66 -6.92 -30.31
N GLY A 320 12.30 -7.19 -29.18
CA GLY A 320 13.68 -7.65 -29.12
C GLY A 320 13.90 -8.98 -29.86
N TYR A 321 13.02 -9.96 -29.71
CA TYR A 321 13.10 -11.21 -30.48
C TYR A 321 12.93 -11.01 -31.99
N ALA A 322 11.99 -10.16 -32.40
CA ALA A 322 11.78 -9.82 -33.80
C ALA A 322 13.02 -9.16 -34.41
N LEU A 323 13.61 -8.18 -33.71
CA LEU A 323 14.83 -7.49 -34.15
C LEU A 323 16.04 -8.43 -34.20
N LEU A 324 16.21 -9.32 -33.21
CA LEU A 324 17.28 -10.32 -33.24
C LEU A 324 17.17 -11.24 -34.45
N THR A 325 15.95 -11.70 -34.75
CA THR A 325 15.68 -12.57 -35.90
C THR A 325 15.96 -11.82 -37.20
N PHE A 326 15.48 -10.59 -37.31
CA PHE A 326 15.69 -9.74 -38.48
C PHE A 326 17.19 -9.43 -38.71
N ASN A 327 17.90 -8.97 -37.68
CA ASN A 327 19.33 -8.62 -37.76
C ASN A 327 20.23 -9.83 -38.06
N ALA A 328 19.80 -11.03 -37.67
CA ALA A 328 20.48 -12.28 -38.03
C ALA A 328 20.27 -12.65 -39.52
N LEU A 329 19.06 -12.49 -40.04
CA LEU A 329 18.72 -12.84 -41.42
C LEU A 329 19.36 -11.92 -42.46
N VAL A 330 19.47 -10.62 -42.16
CA VAL A 330 19.89 -9.63 -43.17
C VAL A 330 21.33 -9.14 -42.98
N ARG A 331 22.11 -9.84 -42.14
CA ARG A 331 23.54 -9.55 -41.88
C ARG A 331 24.42 -9.34 -43.13
N PRO A 332 24.23 -10.02 -44.27
CA PRO A 332 25.08 -9.83 -45.45
C PRO A 332 24.92 -8.49 -46.16
N SER A 333 23.77 -7.82 -46.02
CA SER A 333 23.35 -6.69 -46.87
C SER A 333 23.46 -5.32 -46.19
N TYR A 334 23.96 -5.26 -44.96
CA TYR A 334 23.96 -4.03 -44.14
C TYR A 334 25.35 -3.66 -43.63
N TYR A 335 25.47 -2.42 -43.17
CA TYR A 335 26.68 -1.92 -42.51
C TYR A 335 26.97 -2.75 -41.25
N LYS A 336 28.03 -3.56 -41.32
CA LYS A 336 28.27 -4.71 -40.42
C LYS A 336 28.37 -4.27 -38.97
N GLU A 337 29.05 -3.17 -38.71
CA GLU A 337 29.33 -2.63 -37.38
C GLU A 337 28.05 -2.16 -36.68
N LEU A 338 27.17 -1.44 -37.41
CA LEU A 338 25.89 -0.97 -36.88
C LEU A 338 24.93 -2.13 -36.64
N ASN A 339 24.90 -3.13 -37.54
CA ASN A 339 24.06 -4.31 -37.36
C ASN A 339 24.52 -5.17 -36.16
N SER A 340 25.83 -5.29 -35.93
CA SER A 340 26.37 -5.93 -34.72
C SER A 340 25.95 -5.21 -33.46
N LEU A 341 26.02 -3.87 -33.43
CA LEU A 341 25.56 -3.08 -32.29
C LEU A 341 24.04 -3.23 -32.08
N ALA A 342 23.24 -3.18 -33.15
CA ALA A 342 21.79 -3.40 -33.09
C ALA A 342 21.44 -4.78 -32.53
N THR A 343 22.21 -5.81 -32.88
CA THR A 343 22.06 -7.18 -32.36
C THR A 343 22.35 -7.23 -30.85
N ILE A 344 23.44 -6.62 -30.39
CA ILE A 344 23.81 -6.56 -28.96
C ILE A 344 22.72 -5.84 -28.16
N VAL A 345 22.25 -4.69 -28.64
CA VAL A 345 21.18 -3.91 -27.98
C VAL A 345 19.86 -4.69 -27.96
N SER A 346 19.52 -5.41 -29.03
CA SER A 346 18.32 -6.25 -29.07
C SER A 346 18.41 -7.43 -28.10
N PHE A 347 19.60 -8.00 -27.90
CA PHE A 347 19.84 -9.03 -26.88
C PHE A 347 19.71 -8.45 -25.46
N ALA A 348 20.29 -7.27 -25.21
CA ALA A 348 20.16 -6.55 -23.95
C ALA A 348 18.69 -6.19 -23.64
N CYS A 349 17.89 -5.85 -24.66
CA CYS A 349 16.44 -5.64 -24.54
C CYS A 349 15.74 -6.90 -24.01
N VAL A 350 15.99 -8.07 -24.61
CA VAL A 350 15.38 -9.33 -24.16
C VAL A 350 15.79 -9.68 -22.73
N ILE A 351 17.08 -9.58 -22.40
CA ILE A 351 17.59 -9.86 -21.05
C ILE A 351 16.95 -8.92 -20.03
N SER A 352 16.99 -7.61 -20.29
CA SER A 352 16.42 -6.62 -19.37
C SER A 352 14.92 -6.83 -19.19
N ALA A 353 14.14 -7.06 -20.27
CA ALA A 353 12.71 -7.34 -20.16
C ALA A 353 12.41 -8.59 -19.30
N VAL A 354 13.22 -9.66 -19.44
CA VAL A 354 13.05 -10.89 -18.65
C VAL A 354 13.45 -10.70 -17.19
N LEU A 355 14.57 -10.03 -16.93
CA LEU A 355 15.04 -9.77 -15.56
C LEU A 355 14.08 -8.86 -14.81
N THR A 356 13.63 -7.77 -15.44
CA THR A 356 12.68 -6.85 -14.82
C THR A 356 11.34 -7.52 -14.59
N ALA A 357 10.83 -8.30 -15.56
CA ALA A 357 9.59 -9.07 -15.37
C ALA A 357 9.72 -10.07 -14.22
N ARG A 358 10.80 -10.85 -14.13
CA ARG A 358 11.01 -11.80 -13.04
C ARG A 358 11.12 -11.15 -11.67
N LYS A 359 11.85 -10.03 -11.58
CA LYS A 359 12.01 -9.29 -10.33
C LYS A 359 10.66 -8.78 -9.80
N HIS A 360 9.75 -8.41 -10.70
CA HIS A 360 8.48 -7.77 -10.36
C HIS A 360 7.26 -8.71 -10.53
N ASP A 361 7.45 -9.97 -10.91
CA ASP A 361 6.37 -10.96 -11.07
C ASP A 361 5.63 -11.20 -9.74
N GLY A 362 6.39 -11.14 -8.64
CA GLY A 362 5.83 -11.24 -7.29
C GLY A 362 4.89 -10.09 -6.92
N LEU A 363 5.05 -8.89 -7.51
CA LEU A 363 4.26 -7.71 -7.14
C LEU A 363 2.78 -7.84 -7.52
N ARG A 364 2.43 -8.74 -8.44
CA ARG A 364 1.04 -8.99 -8.83
C ARG A 364 0.21 -9.62 -7.71
N ASN A 365 0.84 -10.39 -6.84
CA ASN A 365 0.18 -11.15 -5.78
C ASN A 365 0.47 -10.58 -4.39
N GLN A 366 1.23 -9.48 -4.30
CA GLN A 366 1.59 -8.91 -3.01
C GLN A 366 0.55 -7.88 -2.53
N THR A 367 0.53 -7.65 -1.22
CA THR A 367 -0.39 -6.71 -0.57
C THR A 367 -0.02 -5.26 -0.89
N ILE A 368 -1.01 -4.36 -0.77
CA ILE A 368 -0.86 -2.91 -0.99
C ILE A 368 0.26 -2.33 -0.12
N ASP A 369 0.41 -2.83 1.11
CA ASP A 369 1.46 -2.39 2.04
C ASP A 369 2.86 -2.66 1.51
N SER A 370 3.06 -3.76 0.77
CA SER A 370 4.35 -4.04 0.13
C SER A 370 4.63 -3.14 -1.07
N ALA A 371 3.58 -2.76 -1.81
CA ALA A 371 3.69 -1.81 -2.92
C ALA A 371 4.00 -0.41 -2.40
N ALA A 372 3.33 -0.01 -1.31
CA ALA A 372 3.63 1.21 -0.58
C ALA A 372 5.07 1.19 -0.07
N GLN A 373 5.51 0.10 0.59
CA GLN A 373 6.89 -0.03 1.06
C GLN A 373 7.90 0.05 -0.09
N TYR A 374 7.64 -0.62 -1.22
CA TYR A 374 8.50 -0.56 -2.40
C TYR A 374 8.66 0.89 -2.92
N LEU A 375 7.56 1.65 -2.94
CA LEU A 375 7.60 3.05 -3.38
C LEU A 375 8.23 3.98 -2.33
N VAL A 376 7.97 3.78 -1.03
CA VAL A 376 8.70 4.46 0.07
C VAL A 376 10.20 4.22 -0.07
N GLU A 377 10.62 2.96 -0.23
CA GLU A 377 12.02 2.58 -0.40
C GLU A 377 12.63 3.23 -1.64
N SER A 378 11.84 3.37 -2.72
CA SER A 378 12.29 4.07 -3.93
C SER A 378 12.40 5.59 -3.76
N HIS A 379 11.71 6.17 -2.77
CA HIS A 379 11.69 7.61 -2.50
C HIS A 379 12.74 8.05 -1.46
N LYS A 380 13.42 7.12 -0.77
CA LYS A 380 14.46 7.43 0.23
C LYS A 380 15.69 8.14 -0.36
N ASP A 381 15.93 8.01 -1.65
CA ASP A 381 17.03 8.68 -2.34
C ASP A 381 16.69 10.14 -2.63
N SER A 382 17.67 11.05 -2.55
CA SER A 382 17.52 12.49 -2.86
C SER A 382 17.07 12.80 -4.29
N THR A 383 16.95 11.77 -5.14
CA THR A 383 16.47 11.83 -6.52
C THR A 383 14.98 11.50 -6.66
N GLY A 384 14.31 11.14 -5.57
CA GLY A 384 12.93 10.64 -5.57
C GLY A 384 12.74 9.48 -6.57
N HIS A 385 11.66 9.53 -7.33
CA HIS A 385 11.26 8.47 -8.27
C HIS A 385 12.05 8.44 -9.59
N GLN A 386 12.99 9.38 -9.82
CA GLN A 386 13.68 9.53 -11.11
C GLN A 386 14.52 8.30 -11.48
N MET A 387 15.27 7.75 -10.53
CA MET A 387 16.09 6.55 -10.74
C MET A 387 15.22 5.32 -11.02
N GLN A 388 14.09 5.21 -10.33
CA GLN A 388 13.18 4.09 -10.51
C GLN A 388 12.49 4.14 -11.88
N ALA A 389 12.09 5.33 -12.33
CA ALA A 389 11.55 5.54 -13.66
C ALA A 389 12.54 5.15 -14.77
N ILE A 390 13.83 5.43 -14.59
CA ILE A 390 14.88 4.97 -15.52
C ILE A 390 14.94 3.44 -15.53
N LYS A 391 15.04 2.79 -14.37
CA LYS A 391 15.12 1.32 -14.27
C LYS A 391 13.93 0.62 -14.92
N LEU A 392 12.72 1.11 -14.68
CA LEU A 392 11.49 0.55 -15.23
C LEU A 392 11.36 0.75 -16.74
N SER A 393 11.96 1.80 -17.30
CA SER A 393 11.93 2.11 -18.73
C SER A 393 13.00 1.40 -19.58
N ILE A 394 14.04 0.80 -18.97
CA ILE A 394 15.16 0.15 -19.68
C ILE A 394 14.70 -0.77 -20.82
N PRO A 395 13.75 -1.72 -20.63
CA PRO A 395 13.37 -2.64 -21.70
C PRO A 395 12.86 -1.93 -22.95
N ARG A 396 12.01 -0.92 -22.78
CA ARG A 396 11.44 -0.15 -23.89
C ARG A 396 12.48 0.73 -24.56
N VAL A 397 13.35 1.36 -23.77
CA VAL A 397 14.46 2.17 -24.29
C VAL A 397 15.38 1.33 -25.17
N MET A 398 15.74 0.13 -24.72
CA MET A 398 16.59 -0.79 -25.49
C MET A 398 15.89 -1.25 -26.78
N ALA A 399 14.57 -1.50 -26.73
CA ALA A 399 13.80 -1.79 -27.94
C ALA A 399 13.82 -0.61 -28.94
N SER A 400 13.63 0.63 -28.49
CA SER A 400 13.68 1.83 -29.33
C SER A 400 15.05 2.05 -29.95
N TRP A 401 16.13 1.86 -29.19
CA TRP A 401 17.50 1.91 -29.73
C TRP A 401 17.76 0.77 -30.72
N GLY A 402 17.26 -0.43 -30.46
CA GLY A 402 17.34 -1.56 -31.39
C GLY A 402 16.69 -1.24 -32.74
N ILE A 403 15.49 -0.66 -32.74
CA ILE A 403 14.80 -0.19 -33.96
C ILE A 403 15.64 0.87 -34.68
N THR A 404 16.12 1.88 -33.94
CA THR A 404 16.88 3.00 -34.50
C THR A 404 18.18 2.55 -35.15
N LEU A 405 18.96 1.72 -34.46
CA LEU A 405 20.23 1.18 -34.97
C LEU A 405 20.02 0.25 -36.16
N THR A 406 18.97 -0.56 -36.14
CA THR A 406 18.61 -1.41 -37.29
C THR A 406 18.27 -0.53 -38.49
N GLY A 407 17.45 0.50 -38.31
CA GLY A 407 17.11 1.46 -39.38
C GLY A 407 18.33 2.20 -39.92
N LEU A 408 19.25 2.65 -39.05
CA LEU A 408 20.50 3.28 -39.45
C LEU A 408 21.42 2.32 -40.22
N SER A 409 21.48 1.04 -39.82
CA SER A 409 22.28 0.02 -40.51
C SER A 409 21.77 -0.24 -41.93
N ILE A 410 20.45 -0.20 -42.12
CA ILE A 410 19.78 -0.31 -43.42
C ILE A 410 20.11 0.90 -44.28
N ALA A 411 19.91 2.11 -43.74
CA ALA A 411 20.18 3.35 -44.47
C ALA A 411 21.66 3.45 -44.90
N ALA A 412 22.59 3.08 -44.01
CA ALA A 412 24.01 3.07 -44.30
C ALA A 412 24.38 2.01 -45.38
N GLY A 413 23.81 0.80 -45.30
CA GLY A 413 24.00 -0.23 -46.33
C GLY A 413 23.51 0.23 -47.70
N LEU A 414 22.28 0.78 -47.76
CA LEU A 414 21.71 1.33 -48.98
C LEU A 414 22.55 2.49 -49.53
N LEU A 415 23.09 3.36 -48.68
CA LEU A 415 23.95 4.47 -49.11
C LEU A 415 25.28 3.97 -49.70
N THR A 416 25.86 2.90 -49.14
CA THR A 416 27.05 2.27 -49.72
C THR A 416 26.79 1.62 -51.08
N GLU A 417 25.59 1.06 -51.32
CA GLU A 417 25.20 0.51 -52.63
C GLU A 417 24.76 1.59 -53.63
N ALA A 418 24.08 2.64 -53.16
CA ALA A 418 23.62 3.79 -53.95
C ALA A 418 24.77 4.55 -54.63
N LEU A 419 25.91 4.65 -53.95
CA LEU A 419 27.10 5.32 -54.47
C LEU A 419 27.70 4.63 -55.69
N TRP A 420 27.27 3.41 -56.01
CA TRP A 420 27.85 2.63 -57.11
C TRP A 420 26.93 2.35 -58.30
N THR A 421 25.58 2.32 -58.21
CA THR A 421 24.80 1.86 -59.39
C THR A 421 23.31 2.25 -59.61
N ASP A 422 22.48 2.70 -58.63
CA ASP A 422 21.00 2.76 -58.86
C ASP A 422 20.28 4.03 -58.31
N PRO A 423 19.49 4.78 -59.12
CA PRO A 423 18.70 5.94 -58.68
C PRO A 423 17.64 5.68 -57.60
N TRP A 424 17.10 4.46 -57.51
CA TRP A 424 16.04 4.12 -56.55
C TRP A 424 16.53 4.08 -55.09
N SER A 425 17.84 3.89 -54.88
CA SER A 425 18.42 3.84 -53.54
C SER A 425 18.32 5.17 -52.79
N ILE A 426 18.37 6.31 -53.50
CA ILE A 426 18.20 7.64 -52.90
C ILE A 426 16.77 7.80 -52.36
N THR A 427 15.76 7.36 -53.13
CA THR A 427 14.37 7.39 -52.67
C THR A 427 14.15 6.52 -51.43
N ALA A 428 14.74 5.31 -51.40
CA ALA A 428 14.65 4.42 -50.24
C ALA A 428 15.31 5.02 -48.98
N ILE A 429 16.46 5.69 -49.12
CA ILE A 429 17.14 6.38 -48.01
C ILE A 429 16.27 7.51 -47.46
N ILE A 430 15.65 8.32 -48.34
CA ILE A 430 14.74 9.40 -47.92
C ILE A 430 13.54 8.81 -47.16
N TYR A 431 12.94 7.71 -47.62
CA TYR A 431 11.84 7.05 -46.91
C TYR A 431 12.26 6.49 -45.55
N VAL A 432 13.44 5.88 -45.45
CA VAL A 432 13.96 5.36 -44.17
C VAL A 432 14.26 6.49 -43.19
N LEU A 433 14.91 7.56 -43.64
CA LEU A 433 15.20 8.73 -42.80
C LEU A 433 13.91 9.47 -42.40
N ALA A 434 12.94 9.59 -43.31
CA ALA A 434 11.62 10.15 -43.01
C ALA A 434 10.85 9.27 -42.01
N PHE A 435 10.93 7.93 -42.14
CA PHE A 435 10.33 7.00 -41.19
C PHE A 435 11.00 7.08 -39.81
N LEU A 436 12.33 7.18 -39.75
CA LEU A 436 13.06 7.38 -38.51
C LEU A 436 12.72 8.73 -37.87
N ALA A 437 12.69 9.81 -38.66
CA ALA A 437 12.29 11.13 -38.18
C ALA A 437 10.83 11.15 -37.70
N CYS A 438 9.90 10.50 -38.40
CA CYS A 438 8.50 10.37 -37.99
C CYS A 438 8.35 9.50 -36.74
N SER A 439 9.07 8.38 -36.61
CA SER A 439 8.99 7.53 -35.41
C SER A 439 9.60 8.23 -34.18
N LEU A 440 10.68 8.99 -34.37
CA LEU A 440 11.27 9.86 -33.35
C LEU A 440 10.33 11.01 -32.98
N TYR A 441 9.67 11.61 -33.97
CA TYR A 441 8.68 12.67 -33.75
C TYR A 441 7.45 12.14 -33.03
N VAL A 442 6.90 10.98 -33.39
CA VAL A 442 5.73 10.38 -32.73
C VAL A 442 6.05 9.96 -31.30
N THR A 443 7.24 9.44 -31.05
CA THR A 443 7.67 9.09 -29.68
C THR A 443 7.89 10.35 -28.83
N VAL A 444 8.51 11.40 -29.36
CA VAL A 444 8.74 12.67 -28.65
C VAL A 444 7.45 13.51 -28.52
N ALA A 445 6.60 13.57 -29.54
CA ALA A 445 5.33 14.29 -29.54
C ALA A 445 4.27 13.59 -28.70
N GLY A 446 4.26 12.25 -28.66
CA GLY A 446 3.45 11.47 -27.73
C GLY A 446 3.78 11.79 -26.27
N VAL A 447 5.06 12.04 -25.96
CA VAL A 447 5.50 12.52 -24.64
C VAL A 447 5.02 13.95 -24.35
N LYS A 448 5.04 14.86 -25.34
CA LYS A 448 4.50 16.22 -25.18
C LYS A 448 2.97 16.26 -25.01
N GLY A 449 2.23 15.44 -25.76
CA GLY A 449 0.76 15.35 -25.67
C GLY A 449 0.27 14.78 -24.34
N LEU A 450 1.02 13.84 -23.75
CA LEU A 450 0.75 13.35 -22.39
C LEU A 450 1.08 14.41 -21.32
N CYS A 451 2.17 15.16 -21.49
CA CYS A 451 2.48 16.29 -20.61
C CYS A 451 1.46 17.42 -20.69
N SER A 452 0.93 17.74 -21.88
CA SER A 452 -0.12 18.77 -22.01
C SER A 452 -1.45 18.30 -21.44
N PHE A 453 -1.83 17.02 -21.61
CA PHE A 453 -3.05 16.46 -21.02
C PHE A 453 -3.03 16.49 -19.48
N CYS A 454 -1.86 16.20 -18.87
CA CYS A 454 -1.68 16.39 -17.43
C CYS A 454 -1.74 17.86 -17.01
N ARG A 455 -1.19 18.79 -17.82
CA ARG A 455 -1.22 20.24 -17.53
C ARG A 455 -2.60 20.87 -17.67
N THR A 456 -3.39 20.46 -18.67
CA THR A 456 -4.75 21.00 -18.87
C THR A 456 -5.72 20.57 -17.78
N ASN A 457 -5.48 19.44 -17.11
CA ASN A 457 -6.26 19.05 -15.94
C ASN A 457 -5.86 19.82 -14.67
N THR A 458 -4.66 20.40 -14.61
CA THR A 458 -4.23 21.27 -13.50
C THR A 458 -4.56 22.76 -13.76
N GLU A 459 -4.47 23.25 -14.99
CA GLU A 459 -4.74 24.67 -15.32
C GLU A 459 -6.24 25.01 -15.39
N GLY A 460 -7.13 24.01 -15.46
CA GLY A 460 -8.58 24.20 -15.42
C GLY A 460 -9.13 24.70 -14.07
N TYR A 461 -8.31 24.69 -13.00
CA TYR A 461 -8.70 25.10 -11.65
C TYR A 461 -8.07 26.42 -11.17
N ASP A 462 -7.15 27.03 -11.94
CA ASP A 462 -6.36 28.20 -11.51
C ASP A 462 -6.91 29.56 -11.99
N MET A 463 -8.16 29.62 -12.48
CA MET A 463 -8.74 30.85 -13.05
C MET A 463 -9.86 31.55 -12.25
N GLU A 464 -10.06 31.26 -10.96
CA GLU A 464 -11.13 31.94 -10.20
C GLU A 464 -10.82 32.49 -8.79
N THR A 465 -9.55 32.54 -8.34
CA THR A 465 -9.23 33.02 -6.97
C THR A 465 -8.30 34.23 -6.89
N LYS A 466 -8.18 35.03 -7.96
CA LYS A 466 -7.35 36.26 -7.93
C LYS A 466 -8.04 37.56 -7.55
N ASP A 467 -9.36 37.61 -7.37
CA ASP A 467 -10.05 38.83 -6.95
C ASP A 467 -10.97 38.55 -5.75
N CYS A 468 -10.41 38.63 -4.53
CA CYS A 468 -11.13 39.01 -3.30
C CYS A 468 -10.16 39.03 -2.11
N PHE A 469 -9.40 40.12 -1.97
CA PHE A 469 -8.83 40.55 -0.70
C PHE A 469 -9.13 42.04 -0.50
N VAL A 470 -10.23 42.32 0.22
CA VAL A 470 -10.39 43.41 1.20
C VAL A 470 -11.16 42.85 2.39
#